data_AF-B8GUP6-F1
#
_entry.id   AF-B8GUP6-F1
#
_cell.length_a   1.000
_cell.length_b   1.000
_cell.length_c   1.000
_cell.angle_alpha   90.00
_cell.angle_beta   90.00
_cell.angle_gamma   90.00
#
_symmetry.space_group_name_H-M   'P 1'
#
loop_
_entity.id
_entity.type
_entity.pdbx_description
1 polymer ?
#
loop_
_entity_poly.entity_id
_entity_poly.type
_entity_poly.pdbx_seq_one_letter_code
_entity_poly.pdbx_strand_id
1 'polypeptide(L)'
;MSDITTRLMSLKDGIEELAALAARDQADAARRLVATLNASIDQAIRDATGSQDIAESKPKRMPVPRDPVEKCPRCTLRSFTFQKNTAREAEGGYEALYRCSSCGHEDWREVG
;
A
#
# COMPACT_ATOMS: atom_id res chain seq x y z
N MET A 1 -13.77 9.82 -8.46
CA MET A 1 -13.76 10.56 -7.17
C MET A 1 -14.93 10.19 -6.25
N SER A 2 -15.86 9.31 -6.66
CA SER A 2 -17.09 9.03 -5.90
C SER A 2 -17.01 7.77 -5.02
N ASP A 3 -16.08 6.85 -5.29
CA ASP A 3 -16.03 5.54 -4.63
C ASP A 3 -15.56 5.60 -3.17
N ILE A 4 -14.63 6.50 -2.84
CA ILE A 4 -14.11 6.66 -1.47
C ILE A 4 -15.19 7.23 -0.55
N THR A 5 -15.93 8.24 -1.01
CA THR A 5 -17.02 8.85 -0.23
C THR A 5 -18.14 7.86 0.05
N THR A 6 -18.54 7.06 -0.95
CA THR A 6 -19.52 5.98 -0.77
C THR A 6 -19.05 4.95 0.25
N ARG A 7 -17.78 4.52 0.18
CA ARG A 7 -17.18 3.59 1.15
C ARG A 7 -17.18 4.17 2.58
N LEU A 8 -16.82 5.44 2.75
CA LEU A 8 -16.83 6.11 4.06
C LEU A 8 -18.24 6.23 4.63
N MET A 9 -19.24 6.52 3.80
CA MET A 9 -20.65 6.55 4.22
C MET A 9 -21.11 5.17 4.71
N SER A 10 -20.81 4.10 3.98
CA SER A 10 -21.17 2.74 4.40
C SER A 10 -20.49 2.31 5.71
N LEU A 11 -19.24 2.74 5.96
CA LEU A 11 -18.57 2.51 7.24
C LEU A 11 -19.24 3.28 8.39
N LYS A 12 -19.66 4.53 8.15
CA LYS A 12 -20.38 5.33 9.13
C LYS A 12 -21.70 4.67 9.53
N ASP A 13 -22.48 4.20 8.56
CA ASP A 13 -23.77 3.54 8.80
C ASP A 13 -23.59 2.24 9.61
N GLY A 14 -22.57 1.44 9.30
CA GLY A 14 -22.27 0.22 10.05
C GLY A 14 -21.82 0.47 11.50
N ILE A 15 -21.15 1.59 11.78
CA ILE A 15 -20.79 1.99 13.14
C ILE A 15 -22.03 2.42 13.94
N GLU A 16 -22.95 3.15 13.31
CA GLU A 16 -24.22 3.53 13.95
C GLU A 16 -25.08 2.30 14.25
N GLU A 17 -25.13 1.33 13.35
CA GLU A 17 -25.83 0.05 13.57
C GLU A 17 -25.18 -0.78 14.69
N LEU A 18 -23.85 -0.79 14.78
CA LEU A 18 -23.14 -1.42 15.89
C LEU A 18 -23.47 -0.78 17.24
N ALA A 19 -23.55 0.56 17.30
CA ALA A 19 -23.95 1.27 18.50
C ALA A 19 -25.40 0.94 18.90
N ALA A 20 -26.30 0.80 17.93
CA ALA A 20 -27.68 0.39 18.17
C ALA A 20 -27.78 -1.06 18.69
N LEU A 21 -26.96 -1.99 18.18
CA LEU A 21 -26.89 -3.37 18.65
C LEU A 21 -26.31 -3.47 20.06
N ALA A 22 -25.29 -2.67 20.36
CA ALA A 22 -24.71 -2.59 21.70
C ALA A 22 -25.72 -2.04 22.73
N ALA A 23 -26.50 -1.02 22.35
CA ALA A 23 -27.56 -0.48 23.21
C ALA A 23 -28.71 -1.46 23.49
N ARG A 24 -28.87 -2.49 22.65
CA ARG A 24 -29.90 -3.54 22.78
C ARG A 24 -29.37 -4.84 23.40
N ASP A 25 -28.15 -4.83 23.93
CA ASP A 25 -27.46 -5.99 24.52
C ASP A 25 -27.36 -7.20 23.55
N GLN A 26 -27.39 -6.95 22.24
CA GLN A 26 -27.34 -7.99 21.22
C GLN A 26 -25.88 -8.37 20.90
N ALA A 27 -25.18 -8.91 21.90
CA ALA A 27 -23.74 -9.17 21.84
C ALA A 27 -23.33 -10.05 20.65
N ASP A 28 -24.09 -11.10 20.32
CA ASP A 28 -23.78 -11.99 19.20
C ASP A 28 -23.97 -11.31 17.83
N ALA A 29 -25.01 -10.50 17.67
CA ALA A 29 -25.24 -9.73 16.46
C ALA A 29 -24.17 -8.65 16.27
N ALA A 30 -23.82 -7.94 17.36
CA ALA A 30 -22.75 -6.95 17.37
C ALA A 30 -21.39 -7.57 17.00
N ARG A 31 -21.05 -8.75 17.54
CA ARG A 31 -19.80 -9.47 17.19
C ARG A 31 -19.73 -9.84 15.72
N ARG A 32 -20.84 -10.30 15.14
CA ARG A 32 -20.91 -10.61 13.70
C ARG A 32 -20.72 -9.36 12.85
N LEU A 33 -21.37 -8.25 13.23
CA LEU A 33 -21.24 -6.99 12.52
C LEU A 33 -19.81 -6.43 12.58
N VAL A 34 -19.15 -6.50 13.74
CA VAL A 34 -17.73 -6.13 13.90
C VAL A 34 -16.84 -6.96 12.99
N ALA A 35 -17.05 -8.28 12.92
CA ALA A 35 -16.27 -9.14 12.04
C ALA A 35 -16.43 -8.74 10.56
N THR A 36 -17.66 -8.45 10.13
CA THR A 36 -17.94 -7.97 8.77
C THR A 36 -17.29 -6.62 8.47
N LEU A 37 -17.38 -5.67 9.41
CA LEU A 37 -16.78 -4.34 9.26
C LEU A 37 -15.25 -4.42 9.18
N ASN A 38 -14.61 -5.23 10.04
CA ASN A 38 -13.18 -5.45 9.99
C ASN A 38 -12.74 -6.08 8.67
N ALA A 39 -13.44 -7.11 8.19
CA ALA A 39 -13.12 -7.73 6.90
C ALA A 39 -13.25 -6.74 5.72
N SER A 40 -14.25 -5.85 5.77
CA SER A 40 -14.44 -4.78 4.77
C SER A 40 -13.33 -3.73 4.83
N ILE A 41 -12.91 -3.31 6.04
CA ILE A 41 -11.79 -2.39 6.24
C ILE A 41 -10.49 -3.02 5.75
N ASP A 42 -10.21 -4.27 6.12
CA ASP A 42 -9.03 -4.99 5.66
C ASP A 42 -9.02 -5.13 4.14
N GLN A 43 -10.17 -5.37 3.51
CA GLN A 43 -10.29 -5.38 2.06
C GLN A 43 -10.06 -3.99 1.46
N ALA A 44 -10.59 -2.93 2.06
CA ALA A 44 -10.35 -1.57 1.58
C ALA A 44 -8.89 -1.15 1.72
N ILE A 45 -8.22 -1.57 2.79
CA ILE A 45 -6.77 -1.40 2.98
C ILE A 45 -6.04 -2.19 1.89
N ARG A 46 -6.38 -3.46 1.69
CA ARG A 46 -5.82 -4.29 0.61
C ARG A 46 -6.06 -3.70 -0.77
N ASP A 47 -7.22 -3.11 -1.08
CA ASP A 47 -7.47 -2.46 -2.37
C ASP A 47 -6.61 -1.18 -2.50
N ALA A 48 -6.45 -0.43 -1.42
CA ALA A 48 -5.64 0.79 -1.38
C ALA A 48 -4.14 0.50 -1.48
N THR A 49 -3.67 -0.61 -0.89
CA THR A 49 -2.26 -1.06 -0.96
C THR A 49 -1.99 -1.99 -2.14
N GLY A 50 -3.01 -2.73 -2.60
CA GLY A 50 -3.02 -3.74 -3.67
C GLY A 50 -3.51 -3.20 -5.02
N SER A 51 -3.73 -1.89 -5.13
CA SER A 51 -3.47 -1.21 -6.40
C SER A 51 -1.97 -1.25 -6.77
N GLN A 52 -1.13 -1.85 -5.92
CA GLN A 52 0.18 -2.41 -6.25
C GLN A 52 0.19 -3.95 -6.35
N ASP A 53 -0.92 -4.61 -6.73
CA ASP A 53 -0.88 -5.97 -7.27
C ASP A 53 -0.21 -5.93 -8.63
N ILE A 54 1.11 -5.81 -8.57
CA ILE A 54 2.01 -6.33 -9.58
C ILE A 54 1.64 -7.81 -9.67
N ALA A 55 1.04 -8.15 -10.81
CA ALA A 55 0.83 -9.50 -11.26
C ALA A 55 1.92 -10.43 -10.73
N GLU A 56 1.50 -11.56 -10.17
CA GLU A 56 2.33 -12.71 -9.84
C GLU A 56 3.00 -13.24 -11.12
N SER A 57 3.94 -12.45 -11.63
CA SER A 57 4.77 -12.75 -12.78
C SER A 57 5.95 -13.49 -12.20
N LYS A 58 6.03 -14.78 -12.53
CA LYS A 58 7.21 -15.63 -12.39
C LYS A 58 8.50 -14.80 -12.44
N PRO A 59 9.51 -15.07 -11.59
CA PRO A 59 10.71 -14.24 -11.51
C PRO A 59 11.49 -14.34 -12.83
N LYS A 60 11.17 -13.45 -13.78
CA LYS A 60 12.13 -13.01 -14.79
C LYS A 60 13.23 -12.38 -13.94
N ARG A 61 14.44 -12.96 -13.95
CA ARG A 61 15.58 -12.40 -13.24
C ARG A 61 15.76 -10.96 -13.70
N MET A 62 15.25 -10.02 -12.90
CA MET A 62 15.36 -8.61 -13.20
C MET A 62 16.82 -8.20 -13.02
N PRO A 63 17.36 -7.32 -13.88
CA PRO A 63 18.71 -6.83 -13.74
C PRO A 63 18.84 -6.12 -12.39
N VAL A 64 19.72 -6.64 -11.55
CA VAL A 64 20.12 -5.95 -10.31
C VAL A 64 20.89 -4.70 -10.74
N PRO A 65 20.57 -3.50 -10.21
CA PRO A 65 21.32 -2.28 -10.54
C PRO A 65 22.81 -2.48 -10.23
N ARG A 66 23.70 -2.00 -11.11
CA ARG A 66 25.16 -2.15 -10.92
C ARG A 66 25.65 -1.52 -9.62
N ASP A 67 25.06 -0.37 -9.25
CA ASP A 67 25.37 0.37 -8.04
C ASP A 67 24.14 0.47 -7.12
N PRO A 68 23.95 -0.46 -6.18
CA PRO A 68 22.73 -0.52 -5.36
C PRO A 68 22.63 0.59 -4.29
N VAL A 69 23.65 1.46 -4.20
CA VAL A 69 23.77 2.51 -3.19
C VAL A 69 24.40 3.78 -3.79
N GLU A 70 23.64 4.86 -3.85
CA GLU A 70 24.10 6.20 -4.28
C GLU A 70 24.06 7.21 -3.13
N LYS A 71 24.52 8.45 -3.35
CA LYS A 71 24.27 9.56 -2.43
C LYS A 71 22.85 10.10 -2.63
N CYS A 72 22.12 10.34 -1.55
CA CYS A 72 20.80 10.95 -1.65
C CYS A 72 20.89 12.37 -2.23
N PRO A 73 20.18 12.68 -3.33
CA PRO A 73 20.19 14.02 -3.92
C PRO A 73 19.52 15.08 -3.03
N ARG A 74 18.71 14.65 -2.05
CA ARG A 74 17.96 15.55 -1.17
C ARG A 74 18.74 15.98 0.06
N CYS A 75 19.23 15.01 0.84
CA CYS A 75 19.90 15.30 2.11
C CYS A 75 21.43 15.19 2.03
N THR A 76 21.98 14.54 1.00
CA THR A 76 23.42 14.30 0.79
C THR A 76 24.15 13.53 1.92
N LEU A 77 23.45 13.19 3.00
CA LEU A 77 24.00 12.63 4.24
C LEU A 77 24.25 11.11 4.20
N ARG A 78 23.32 10.34 3.61
CA ARG A 78 23.39 8.87 3.58
C ARG A 78 22.97 8.26 2.24
N SER A 79 23.26 6.97 2.15
CA SER A 79 22.92 6.01 1.11
C SER A 79 21.47 6.12 0.64
N PHE A 80 21.32 6.36 -0.66
CA PHE A 80 20.13 6.20 -1.45
C PHE A 80 20.14 4.78 -2.00
N THR A 81 19.28 3.92 -1.46
CA THR A 81 19.44 2.47 -1.59
C THR A 81 18.31 1.90 -2.43
N PHE A 82 18.66 1.04 -3.38
CA PHE A 82 17.71 0.27 -4.17
C PHE A 82 16.78 -0.53 -3.26
N GLN A 83 15.48 -0.46 -3.52
CA GLN A 83 14.47 -1.28 -2.85
C GLN A 83 14.27 -2.57 -3.64
N LYS A 84 14.44 -3.72 -2.98
CA LYS A 84 14.28 -5.02 -3.65
C LYS A 84 12.82 -5.22 -4.05
N ASN A 85 12.58 -5.83 -5.21
CA ASN A 85 11.25 -6.13 -5.76
C ASN A 85 10.39 -4.91 -6.11
N THR A 86 10.96 -3.71 -6.19
CA THR A 86 10.24 -2.49 -6.59
C THR A 86 10.64 -2.04 -7.99
N ALA A 87 11.04 -2.98 -8.84
CA ALA A 87 11.43 -2.66 -10.21
C ALA A 87 10.24 -2.89 -11.15
N ARG A 88 9.99 -1.93 -12.04
CA ARG A 88 8.83 -1.88 -12.95
C ARG A 88 9.29 -1.60 -14.38
N GLU A 89 8.45 -1.97 -15.34
CA GLU A 89 8.65 -1.61 -16.74
C GLU A 89 8.22 -0.15 -16.95
N ALA A 90 9.04 0.62 -17.66
CA ALA A 90 8.79 2.00 -18.07
C ALA A 90 8.96 2.13 -19.59
N GLU A 91 8.48 3.22 -20.18
CA GLU A 91 8.60 3.42 -21.64
C GLU A 91 10.07 3.47 -22.05
N GLY A 92 10.58 2.36 -22.61
CA GLY A 92 11.96 2.23 -23.07
C GLY A 92 12.92 1.51 -22.13
N GLY A 93 12.47 0.96 -20.99
CA GLY A 93 13.36 0.22 -20.09
C GLY A 93 12.72 -0.27 -18.80
N TYR A 94 13.56 -0.53 -17.79
CA TYR A 94 13.13 -0.84 -16.44
C TYR A 94 13.48 0.31 -15.51
N GLU A 95 12.62 0.63 -14.57
CA GLU A 95 12.91 1.53 -13.46
C GLU A 95 12.90 0.78 -12.14
N ALA A 96 13.67 1.25 -11.18
CA ALA A 96 13.69 0.76 -9.82
C ALA A 96 13.49 1.90 -8.82
N LEU A 97 12.74 1.62 -7.76
CA LEU A 97 12.63 2.54 -6.63
C LEU A 97 13.92 2.55 -5.80
N TYR A 98 14.38 3.75 -5.48
CA TYR A 98 15.43 4.01 -4.50
C TYR A 98 14.85 4.80 -3.33
N ARG A 99 15.34 4.50 -2.13
CA ARG A 99 14.93 5.18 -0.90
C ARG A 99 16.12 5.61 -0.07
N CYS A 100 16.08 6.83 0.45
CA CYS A 100 17.06 7.32 1.40
C CYS A 100 16.69 6.90 2.81
N SER A 101 17.60 6.22 3.51
CA SER A 101 17.41 5.82 4.90
C SER A 101 17.47 6.96 5.92
N SER A 102 17.91 8.17 5.51
CA SER A 102 18.00 9.33 6.43
C SER A 102 16.82 10.26 6.35
N CYS A 103 16.43 10.68 5.14
CA CYS A 103 15.36 11.66 4.96
C CYS A 103 14.07 11.05 4.40
N GLY A 104 14.06 9.74 4.13
CA GLY A 104 12.89 9.06 3.57
C GLY A 104 12.55 9.43 2.13
N HIS A 105 13.41 10.19 1.43
CA HIS A 105 13.18 10.55 0.03
C HIS A 105 13.16 9.29 -0.84
N GLU A 106 12.24 9.26 -1.80
CA GLU A 106 12.00 8.17 -2.73
C GLU A 106 12.05 8.71 -4.16
N ASP A 107 12.69 7.99 -5.07
CA ASP A 107 12.81 8.33 -6.48
C ASP A 107 12.87 7.07 -7.34
N TRP A 108 12.31 7.14 -8.55
CA TRP A 108 12.39 6.07 -9.53
C TRP A 108 13.56 6.34 -10.47
N ARG A 109 14.44 5.34 -10.65
CA ARG A 109 15.62 5.46 -11.50
C ARG A 109 15.63 4.37 -12.55
N GLU A 110 15.99 4.71 -13.77
CA GLU A 110 16.21 3.74 -14.83
C GLU A 110 17.33 2.76 -14.43
N VAL A 111 17.08 1.48 -14.70
CA VAL A 111 17.98 0.36 -14.45
C VAL A 111 18.12 -0.44 -15.74
N GLY A 112 19.17 -0.13 -16.50
CA GLY A 112 19.48 -0.69 -17.82
C GLY A 112 20.98 -0.76 -18.06
#